data_AF-A0A643BRQ5-F1
#
_entry.id   AF-A0A643BRQ5-F1
#
_cell.length_a   1.000
_cell.length_b   1.000
_cell.length_c   1.000
_cell.angle_alpha   90.00
_cell.angle_beta   90.00
_cell.angle_gamma   90.00
#
_symmetry.space_group_name_H-M   'P 1'
#
loop_
_entity.id
_entity.type
_entity.pdbx_description
1 polymer ?
#
loop_
_entity_poly.entity_id
_entity_poly.type
_entity_poly.pdbx_seq_one_letter_code
_entity_poly.pdbx_strand_id
1 'polypeptide(L)'
;MAAVKTLNPKAEYVLRTNLGPKGTMKMLVSGAGDIKLTKDGNVLLHEMQIQHTTASLIAKVATAQDDITGDGTTSNVLIIGELLKQVDLYISEGLHPRIITEGSEAPKEKALQFLEQVKLSKEMDRETLIDVARTSLCTKVHAELADVLTEAVVDSILAIKKQDEPIDLCMVEIMEMKHKSETDASLIRGLVLDHGAWHPDMKKRVEDAYILTCNVSLEYGKTEKFTFIEKCNNPCLVTLLIKGPNKHTLTQIKDAIRDGLRAVKNAIDDGCVVPGAGAVEVAVVEALIKYKPSVKGRA
;
A
#
# COMPACT_ATOMS: atom_id res chain seq x y z
N MET A 1 -22.00 4.38 27.05
CA MET A 1 -21.56 5.70 27.57
C MET A 1 -20.05 5.82 27.80
N ALA A 2 -19.32 4.74 28.14
CA ALA A 2 -17.85 4.79 28.27
C ALA A 2 -17.07 4.53 26.97
N ALA A 3 -17.60 3.73 26.03
CA ALA A 3 -16.88 3.29 24.83
C ALA A 3 -16.54 4.40 23.81
N VAL A 4 -17.34 5.47 23.75
CA VAL A 4 -17.15 6.55 22.76
C VAL A 4 -16.20 7.64 23.28
N LYS A 5 -16.25 7.96 24.59
CA LYS A 5 -15.25 8.81 25.24
C LYS A 5 -13.86 8.17 25.38
N THR A 6 -13.73 6.86 25.17
CA THR A 6 -12.47 6.10 25.32
C THR A 6 -11.83 5.68 24.00
N LEU A 7 -12.43 6.01 22.86
CA LEU A 7 -11.65 6.20 21.64
C LEU A 7 -10.76 7.41 21.87
N ASN A 8 -9.57 7.15 22.40
CA ASN A 8 -8.54 8.16 22.59
C ASN A 8 -8.45 8.93 21.26
N PRO A 9 -8.80 10.22 21.20
CA PRO A 9 -8.78 11.01 19.96
C PRO A 9 -7.38 11.04 19.31
N LYS A 10 -6.39 10.47 19.98
CA LYS A 10 -5.00 10.34 19.57
C LYS A 10 -4.79 9.47 18.33
N ALA A 11 -5.46 8.32 18.17
CA ALA A 11 -5.16 7.42 17.04
C ALA A 11 -5.59 8.03 15.70
N GLU A 12 -6.83 8.49 15.62
CA GLU A 12 -7.35 9.22 14.47
C GLU A 12 -6.55 10.51 14.22
N TYR A 13 -6.27 11.31 15.26
CA TYR A 13 -5.52 12.55 15.12
C TYR A 13 -4.09 12.34 14.61
N VAL A 14 -3.42 11.28 15.06
CA VAL A 14 -2.09 10.89 14.57
C VAL A 14 -2.16 10.51 13.09
N LEU A 15 -3.13 9.67 12.72
CA LEU A 15 -3.31 9.20 11.35
C LEU A 15 -3.79 10.29 10.39
N ARG A 16 -4.57 11.27 10.86
CA ARG A 16 -5.06 12.39 10.04
C ARG A 16 -3.92 13.19 9.45
N THR A 17 -2.83 13.34 10.20
CA THR A 17 -1.64 14.05 9.72
C THR A 17 -0.84 13.27 8.67
N ASN A 18 -1.15 12.00 8.41
CA ASN A 18 -0.46 11.16 7.42
C ASN A 18 -1.17 11.13 6.07
N LEU A 19 -2.44 11.52 6.00
CA LEU A 19 -3.27 11.34 4.82
C LEU A 19 -2.76 12.15 3.61
N GLY A 20 -2.66 11.47 2.46
CA GLY A 20 -2.34 12.08 1.17
C GLY A 20 -0.87 12.47 0.98
N PRO A 21 -0.48 13.00 -0.19
CA PRO A 21 0.93 13.28 -0.52
C PRO A 21 1.57 14.32 0.40
N LYS A 22 0.79 15.29 0.89
CA LYS A 22 1.23 16.32 1.85
C LYS A 22 1.25 15.87 3.31
N GLY A 23 0.90 14.61 3.59
CA GLY A 23 0.94 14.05 4.93
C GLY A 23 2.38 13.96 5.48
N THR A 24 2.51 14.10 6.80
CA THR A 24 3.78 14.05 7.52
C THR A 24 4.22 12.61 7.74
N MET A 25 5.51 12.32 7.57
CA MET A 25 6.09 11.05 8.02
C MET A 25 6.17 11.00 9.55
N LYS A 26 6.00 9.81 10.11
CA LYS A 26 6.13 9.55 11.53
C LYS A 26 7.37 8.72 11.79
N MET A 27 8.16 9.17 12.75
CA MET A 27 9.28 8.43 13.29
C MET A 27 8.80 7.71 14.55
N LEU A 28 8.86 6.38 14.54
CA LEU A 28 8.63 5.53 15.69
C LEU A 28 9.97 5.07 16.25
N VAL A 29 10.09 5.07 17.57
CA VAL A 29 11.26 4.55 18.28
C VAL A 29 10.75 3.44 19.18
N SER A 30 11.23 2.21 18.94
CA SER A 30 10.88 1.06 19.77
C SER A 30 11.63 1.11 21.10
N GLY A 31 11.19 0.33 22.09
CA GLY A 31 11.88 0.23 23.38
C GLY A 31 13.31 -0.32 23.27
N ALA A 32 13.63 -1.04 22.19
CA ALA A 32 14.98 -1.52 21.88
C ALA A 32 15.87 -0.45 21.21
N GLY A 33 15.33 0.75 20.97
CA GLY A 33 16.02 1.84 20.26
C GLY A 33 16.01 1.73 18.75
N ASP A 34 15.24 0.79 18.17
CA ASP A 34 15.07 0.71 16.72
C ASP A 34 14.20 1.86 16.23
N ILE A 35 14.63 2.51 15.15
CA ILE A 35 13.98 3.69 14.59
C ILE A 35 13.31 3.27 13.28
N LYS A 36 12.02 3.52 13.17
CA LYS A 36 11.25 3.24 11.95
C LYS A 36 10.59 4.51 11.46
N LEU A 37 10.83 4.84 10.20
CA LEU A 37 10.19 5.96 9.50
C LEU A 37 9.10 5.39 8.60
N THR A 38 7.86 5.82 8.82
CA THR A 38 6.77 5.37 7.96
C THR A 38 5.67 6.42 7.87
N LYS A 39 4.96 6.38 6.75
CA LYS A 39 3.72 7.12 6.51
C LYS A 39 2.50 6.20 6.46
N ASP A 40 2.72 4.90 6.42
CA ASP A 40 1.66 3.91 6.31
C ASP A 40 0.90 3.75 7.63
N GLY A 41 -0.42 3.79 7.55
CA GLY A 41 -1.30 3.59 8.70
C GLY A 41 -1.17 2.17 9.28
N ASN A 42 -1.03 1.13 8.46
CA ASN A 42 -0.97 -0.25 8.95
C ASN A 42 0.31 -0.49 9.76
N VAL A 43 1.46 -0.07 9.20
CA VAL A 43 2.76 -0.16 9.90
C VAL A 43 2.73 0.62 11.21
N LEU A 44 2.15 1.83 11.22
CA LEU A 44 2.03 2.61 12.45
C LEU A 44 1.16 1.91 13.51
N LEU A 45 0.03 1.35 13.12
CA LEU A 45 -0.90 0.71 14.06
C LEU A 45 -0.34 -0.58 14.66
N HIS A 46 0.53 -1.29 13.94
CA HIS A 46 1.21 -2.48 14.45
C HIS A 46 2.40 -2.16 15.37
N GLU A 47 3.19 -1.15 15.02
CA GLU A 47 4.39 -0.77 15.76
C GLU A 47 4.07 0.06 17.01
N MET A 48 2.94 0.78 16.99
CA MET A 48 2.45 1.49 18.17
C MET A 48 1.91 0.48 19.20
N GLN A 49 2.36 0.60 20.44
CA GLN A 49 1.84 -0.17 21.57
C GLN A 49 0.46 0.36 21.98
N ILE A 50 -0.58 -0.05 21.26
CA ILE A 50 -1.96 0.37 21.50
C ILE A 50 -2.49 -0.34 22.77
N GLN A 51 -2.73 0.43 23.84
CA GLN A 51 -3.31 -0.10 25.09
C GLN A 51 -4.83 -0.25 25.03
N HIS A 52 -5.51 0.55 24.20
CA HIS A 52 -6.97 0.57 24.16
C HIS A 52 -7.52 -0.55 23.27
N THR A 53 -8.39 -1.38 23.82
CA THR A 53 -8.94 -2.57 23.14
C THR A 53 -9.71 -2.22 21.87
N THR A 54 -10.50 -1.14 21.86
CA THR A 54 -11.21 -0.70 20.65
C THR A 54 -10.25 -0.24 19.55
N ALA A 55 -9.15 0.42 19.92
CA ALA A 55 -8.15 0.84 18.94
C ALA A 55 -7.39 -0.36 18.37
N SER A 56 -7.17 -1.41 19.17
CA SER A 56 -6.63 -2.69 18.68
C SER A 56 -7.59 -3.38 17.70
N LEU A 57 -8.91 -3.31 17.91
CA LEU A 57 -9.88 -3.85 16.96
C LEU A 57 -9.88 -3.05 15.64
N ILE A 58 -9.80 -1.72 15.70
CA ILE A 58 -9.70 -0.87 14.50
C ILE A 58 -8.39 -1.14 13.76
N ALA A 59 -7.28 -1.36 14.47
CA ALA A 59 -6.02 -1.74 13.87
C ALA A 59 -6.13 -3.03 13.05
N LYS A 60 -6.84 -4.06 13.56
CA LYS A 60 -7.08 -5.30 12.80
C LYS A 60 -7.89 -5.08 11.52
N VAL A 61 -8.83 -4.14 11.52
CA VAL A 61 -9.57 -3.76 10.31
C VAL A 61 -8.64 -3.08 9.30
N ALA A 62 -7.71 -2.24 9.77
CA ALA A 62 -6.68 -1.66 8.90
C ALA A 62 -5.74 -2.73 8.32
N THR A 63 -5.36 -3.75 9.09
CA THR A 63 -4.57 -4.89 8.60
C THR A 63 -5.31 -5.65 7.50
N ALA A 64 -6.61 -5.93 7.70
CA ALA A 64 -7.41 -6.62 6.68
C ALA A 64 -7.53 -5.80 5.38
N GLN A 65 -7.59 -4.47 5.47
CA GLN A 65 -7.55 -3.59 4.30
C GLN A 65 -6.17 -3.67 3.62
N ASP A 66 -5.09 -3.61 4.39
CA ASP A 66 -3.72 -3.67 3.88
C ASP A 66 -3.41 -4.98 3.15
N ASP A 67 -3.91 -6.11 3.66
CA ASP A 67 -3.69 -7.43 3.07
C ASP A 67 -4.33 -7.56 1.67
N ILE A 68 -5.47 -6.89 1.45
CA ILE A 68 -6.20 -6.94 0.16
C ILE A 68 -5.75 -5.82 -0.77
N THR A 69 -5.70 -4.58 -0.29
CA THR A 69 -5.44 -3.41 -1.15
C THR A 69 -4.02 -2.85 -1.05
N GLY A 70 -3.31 -3.06 0.07
CA GLY A 70 -1.98 -2.45 0.35
C GLY A 70 -1.99 -0.93 0.57
N ASP A 71 -3.14 -0.29 0.38
CA ASP A 71 -3.31 1.15 0.55
C ASP A 71 -4.71 1.47 1.11
N GLY A 72 -4.94 2.71 1.52
CA GLY A 72 -6.21 3.16 2.08
C GLY A 72 -6.42 2.82 3.55
N THR A 73 -5.42 2.24 4.21
CA THR A 73 -5.43 1.87 5.64
C THR A 73 -5.72 3.10 6.52
N THR A 74 -5.07 4.23 6.21
CA THR A 74 -5.26 5.51 6.91
C THR A 74 -6.68 6.05 6.70
N SER A 75 -7.16 6.08 5.45
CA SER A 75 -8.49 6.59 5.11
C SER A 75 -9.59 5.81 5.82
N ASN A 76 -9.47 4.47 5.87
CA ASN A 76 -10.44 3.60 6.53
C ASN A 76 -10.57 3.94 8.03
N VAL A 77 -9.44 4.10 8.73
CA VAL A 77 -9.45 4.46 10.15
C VAL A 77 -10.05 5.84 10.40
N LEU A 78 -9.77 6.81 9.53
CA LEU A 78 -10.33 8.16 9.64
C LEU A 78 -11.85 8.18 9.43
N ILE A 79 -12.35 7.44 8.44
CA ILE A 79 -13.79 7.32 8.19
C ILE A 79 -14.50 6.66 9.38
N ILE A 80 -13.93 5.59 9.94
CA ILE A 80 -14.48 4.94 11.15
C ILE A 80 -14.52 5.92 12.32
N GLY A 81 -13.45 6.69 12.54
CA GLY A 81 -13.36 7.68 13.62
C GLY A 81 -14.44 8.76 13.51
N GLU A 82 -14.55 9.40 12.34
CA GLU A 82 -15.54 10.46 12.14
C GLU A 82 -16.97 9.91 12.12
N LEU A 83 -17.21 8.71 11.58
CA LEU A 83 -18.53 8.07 11.63
C LEU A 83 -18.97 7.85 13.08
N LEU A 84 -18.10 7.31 13.94
CA LEU A 84 -18.41 7.10 15.35
C LEU A 84 -18.66 8.41 16.10
N LYS A 85 -17.96 9.48 15.73
CA LYS A 85 -18.18 10.83 16.28
C LYS A 85 -19.55 11.40 15.88
N GLN A 86 -20.00 11.17 14.65
CA GLN A 86 -21.36 11.54 14.23
C GLN A 86 -22.42 10.72 14.98
N VAL A 87 -22.16 9.43 15.20
CA VAL A 87 -23.04 8.55 15.99
C VAL A 87 -23.15 9.02 17.44
N ASP A 88 -22.07 9.51 18.05
CA ASP A 88 -22.08 10.00 19.44
C ASP A 88 -23.01 11.20 19.63
N LEU A 89 -23.14 12.08 18.63
CA LEU A 89 -24.04 13.23 18.67
C LEU A 89 -25.50 12.76 18.81
N TYR A 90 -25.91 11.81 17.97
CA TYR A 90 -27.26 11.24 18.02
C TYR A 90 -27.53 10.45 19.31
N ILE A 91 -26.54 9.69 19.80
CA ILE A 91 -26.66 8.99 21.08
C ILE A 91 -26.80 10.00 22.23
N SER A 92 -26.08 11.13 22.17
CA SER A 92 -26.16 12.21 23.15
C SER A 92 -27.52 12.92 23.14
N GLU A 93 -28.17 13.01 21.98
CA GLU A 93 -29.56 13.47 21.83
C GLU A 93 -30.61 12.46 22.35
N GLY A 94 -30.18 11.24 22.71
CA GLY A 94 -31.04 10.21 23.31
C GLY A 94 -31.49 9.10 22.35
N LEU A 95 -30.94 9.04 21.14
CA LEU A 95 -31.22 7.93 20.21
C LEU A 95 -30.61 6.62 20.69
N HIS A 96 -31.40 5.55 20.65
CA HIS A 96 -30.92 4.24 21.02
C HIS A 96 -29.92 3.71 19.95
N PRO A 97 -28.70 3.25 20.31
CA PRO A 97 -27.66 2.86 19.34
C PRO A 97 -28.11 1.84 18.29
N ARG A 98 -29.01 0.94 18.65
CA ARG A 98 -29.59 -0.07 17.73
C ARG A 98 -30.30 0.55 16.52
N ILE A 99 -30.99 1.68 16.70
CA ILE A 99 -31.68 2.37 15.61
C ILE A 99 -30.65 2.90 14.61
N ILE A 100 -29.52 3.40 15.12
CA ILE A 100 -28.44 3.94 14.29
C ILE A 100 -27.73 2.81 13.52
N THR A 101 -27.48 1.67 14.16
CA THR A 101 -26.87 0.52 13.47
C THR A 101 -27.78 -0.04 12.37
N GLU A 102 -29.07 -0.23 12.66
CA GLU A 102 -30.05 -0.70 11.66
C GLU A 102 -30.23 0.35 10.54
N GLY A 103 -30.25 1.64 10.91
CA GLY A 103 -30.35 2.75 9.98
C GLY A 103 -29.11 2.98 9.12
N SER A 104 -27.96 2.40 9.47
CA SER A 104 -26.71 2.54 8.72
C SER A 104 -26.59 1.55 7.55
N GLU A 105 -27.36 0.46 7.53
CA GLU A 105 -27.31 -0.51 6.43
C GLU A 105 -27.92 0.03 5.12
N ALA A 106 -29.06 0.74 5.22
CA ALA A 106 -29.72 1.35 4.04
C ALA A 106 -28.82 2.36 3.27
N PRO A 107 -28.17 3.35 3.92
CA PRO A 107 -27.25 4.26 3.23
C PRO A 107 -25.99 3.57 2.74
N LYS A 108 -25.50 2.53 3.44
CA LYS A 108 -24.35 1.73 2.97
C LYS A 108 -24.66 1.03 1.65
N GLU A 109 -25.80 0.36 1.55
CA GLU A 109 -26.21 -0.29 0.29
C GLU A 109 -26.41 0.73 -0.83
N LYS A 110 -27.00 1.90 -0.52
CA LYS A 110 -27.16 2.97 -1.51
C LYS A 110 -25.83 3.57 -1.96
N ALA A 111 -24.87 3.72 -1.05
CA ALA A 111 -23.52 4.17 -1.38
C ALA A 111 -22.81 3.17 -2.31
N LEU A 112 -22.94 1.86 -2.04
CA LEU A 112 -22.40 0.82 -2.93
C LEU A 112 -23.03 0.88 -4.33
N GLN A 113 -24.36 1.04 -4.42
CA GLN A 113 -25.03 1.21 -5.71
C GLN A 113 -24.53 2.45 -6.47
N PHE A 114 -24.19 3.53 -5.76
CA PHE A 114 -23.65 4.73 -6.38
C PHE A 114 -22.20 4.53 -6.83
N LEU A 115 -21.38 3.80 -6.07
CA LEU A 115 -20.03 3.43 -6.48
C LEU A 115 -20.03 2.62 -7.79
N GLU A 116 -21.00 1.72 -7.95
CA GLU A 116 -21.21 0.97 -9.21
C GLU A 116 -21.57 1.87 -10.41
N GLN A 117 -22.15 3.05 -10.17
CA GLN A 117 -22.47 4.03 -11.21
C GLN A 117 -21.30 4.95 -11.53
N VAL A 118 -20.48 5.26 -10.53
CA VAL A 118 -19.34 6.19 -10.65
C VAL A 118 -18.08 5.50 -11.17
N LYS A 119 -17.97 4.18 -11.01
CA LYS A 119 -16.81 3.43 -11.52
C LYS A 119 -16.65 3.63 -13.03
N LEU A 120 -15.43 3.97 -13.44
CA LEU A 120 -15.09 4.13 -14.83
C LEU A 120 -14.47 2.82 -15.30
N SER A 121 -15.22 2.06 -16.11
CA SER A 121 -14.64 0.93 -16.83
C SER A 121 -13.75 1.50 -17.93
N LYS A 122 -12.45 1.21 -17.84
CA LYS A 122 -11.44 1.68 -18.78
C LYS A 122 -10.58 0.48 -19.15
N GLU A 123 -10.15 0.39 -20.41
CA GLU A 123 -9.11 -0.56 -20.77
C GLU A 123 -7.83 -0.18 -20.01
N MET A 124 -7.18 -1.17 -19.40
CA MET A 124 -6.00 -0.96 -18.56
C MET A 124 -4.77 -0.74 -19.43
N ASP A 125 -4.74 0.42 -20.07
CA ASP A 125 -3.61 0.93 -20.85
C ASP A 125 -2.43 1.27 -19.93
N ARG A 126 -1.21 1.22 -20.49
CA ARG A 126 0.01 1.56 -19.75
C ARG A 126 -0.09 2.92 -19.06
N GLU A 127 -0.67 3.92 -19.72
CA GLU A 127 -0.86 5.28 -19.18
C GLU A 127 -1.77 5.28 -17.94
N THR A 128 -2.86 4.50 -17.97
CA THR A 128 -3.76 4.38 -16.81
C THR A 128 -3.07 3.70 -15.63
N LEU A 129 -2.25 2.68 -15.88
CA LEU A 129 -1.51 1.98 -14.84
C LEU A 129 -0.43 2.88 -14.24
N ILE A 130 0.18 3.77 -15.03
CA ILE A 130 1.10 4.81 -14.56
C ILE A 130 0.38 5.76 -13.61
N ASP A 131 -0.81 6.25 -13.98
CA ASP A 131 -1.58 7.15 -13.10
C ASP A 131 -1.99 6.48 -11.79
N VAL A 132 -2.38 5.20 -11.83
CA VAL A 132 -2.73 4.40 -10.63
C VAL A 132 -1.51 4.20 -9.74
N ALA A 133 -0.39 3.74 -10.31
CA ALA A 133 0.86 3.55 -9.59
C ALA A 133 1.36 4.85 -8.96
N ARG A 134 1.33 5.94 -9.73
CA ARG A 134 1.74 7.28 -9.27
C ARG A 134 0.89 7.74 -8.10
N THR A 135 -0.43 7.51 -8.16
CA THR A 135 -1.37 7.90 -7.09
C THR A 135 -1.00 7.21 -5.78
N SER A 136 -0.76 5.90 -5.79
CA SER A 136 -0.38 5.17 -4.58
C SER A 136 1.02 5.57 -4.08
N LEU A 137 2.01 5.62 -4.97
CA LEU A 137 3.40 5.97 -4.62
C LEU A 137 3.53 7.38 -4.04
N CYS A 138 2.83 8.38 -4.60
CA CYS A 138 2.86 9.75 -4.11
C CYS A 138 2.33 9.89 -2.67
N THR A 139 1.54 8.94 -2.17
CA THR A 139 1.13 8.96 -0.76
C THR A 139 2.27 8.59 0.17
N LYS A 140 3.25 7.77 -0.25
CA LYS A 140 4.30 7.23 0.63
C LYS A 140 5.68 7.86 0.43
N VAL A 141 6.00 8.30 -0.80
CA VAL A 141 7.29 8.94 -1.14
C VAL A 141 7.11 10.33 -1.76
N HIS A 142 8.21 11.07 -1.91
CA HIS A 142 8.21 12.35 -2.61
C HIS A 142 7.84 12.19 -4.08
N ALA A 143 7.16 13.19 -4.66
CA ALA A 143 6.62 13.12 -6.02
C ALA A 143 7.70 12.84 -7.09
N GLU A 144 8.88 13.46 -6.98
CA GLU A 144 9.98 13.23 -7.93
C GLU A 144 10.47 11.78 -7.92
N LEU A 145 10.54 11.17 -6.72
CA LEU A 145 10.91 9.77 -6.58
C LEU A 145 9.77 8.84 -7.03
N ALA A 146 8.53 9.22 -6.77
CA ALA A 146 7.36 8.48 -7.25
C ALA A 146 7.35 8.38 -8.77
N ASP A 147 7.72 9.44 -9.49
CA ASP A 147 7.75 9.44 -10.96
C ASP A 147 8.76 8.41 -11.51
N VAL A 148 9.96 8.31 -10.92
CA VAL A 148 10.96 7.31 -11.30
C VAL A 148 10.49 5.89 -10.98
N LEU A 149 9.90 5.69 -9.80
CA LEU A 149 9.41 4.38 -9.35
C LEU A 149 8.20 3.90 -10.15
N THR A 150 7.35 4.81 -10.60
CA THR A 150 6.10 4.52 -11.32
C THR A 150 6.37 3.72 -12.59
N GLU A 151 7.33 4.17 -13.40
CA GLU A 151 7.73 3.48 -14.63
C GLU A 151 8.21 2.04 -14.33
N ALA A 152 9.06 1.89 -13.30
CA ALA A 152 9.60 0.60 -12.91
C ALA A 152 8.52 -0.37 -12.39
N VAL A 153 7.57 0.12 -11.60
CA VAL A 153 6.45 -0.67 -11.07
C VAL A 153 5.55 -1.17 -12.19
N VAL A 154 5.17 -0.30 -13.13
CA VAL A 154 4.29 -0.67 -14.26
C VAL A 154 5.00 -1.65 -15.19
N ASP A 155 6.26 -1.39 -15.54
CA ASP A 155 7.02 -2.28 -16.41
C ASP A 155 7.26 -3.66 -15.79
N SER A 156 7.38 -3.74 -14.45
CA SER A 156 7.48 -5.01 -13.72
C SER A 156 6.21 -5.84 -13.87
N ILE A 157 5.05 -5.21 -13.69
CA ILE A 157 3.75 -5.88 -13.79
C ILE A 157 3.46 -6.31 -15.23
N LEU A 158 3.76 -5.45 -16.21
CA LEU A 158 3.60 -5.80 -17.62
C LEU A 158 4.52 -6.96 -18.05
N ALA A 159 5.70 -7.09 -17.44
CA ALA A 159 6.59 -8.21 -17.71
C ALA A 159 6.07 -9.55 -17.14
N ILE A 160 5.36 -9.51 -16.02
CA ILE A 160 4.80 -10.72 -15.36
C ILE A 160 3.44 -11.10 -15.95
N LYS A 161 2.70 -10.13 -16.49
CA LYS A 161 1.36 -10.34 -17.03
C LYS A 161 1.37 -11.39 -18.15
N LYS A 162 0.86 -12.58 -17.86
CA LYS A 162 0.52 -13.60 -18.85
C LYS A 162 -0.96 -13.47 -19.22
N GLN A 163 -1.30 -13.93 -20.41
CA GLN A 163 -2.70 -14.01 -20.84
C GLN A 163 -3.43 -15.03 -19.95
N ASP A 164 -4.55 -14.61 -19.35
CA ASP A 164 -5.50 -15.42 -18.57
C ASP A 164 -5.01 -16.04 -17.24
N GLU A 165 -3.86 -15.62 -16.69
CA GLU A 165 -3.38 -16.02 -15.35
C GLU A 165 -3.45 -14.83 -14.37
N PRO A 166 -3.91 -15.02 -13.10
CA PRO A 166 -3.87 -13.96 -12.11
C PRO A 166 -2.43 -13.51 -11.85
N ILE A 167 -2.24 -12.20 -11.64
CA ILE A 167 -0.91 -11.65 -11.40
C ILE A 167 -0.38 -12.13 -10.05
N ASP A 168 0.72 -12.86 -10.10
CA ASP A 168 1.48 -13.28 -8.92
C ASP A 168 2.55 -12.23 -8.59
N LEU A 169 2.39 -11.57 -7.45
CA LEU A 169 3.34 -10.56 -6.96
C LEU A 169 4.64 -11.18 -6.46
N CYS A 170 4.67 -12.49 -6.16
CA CYS A 170 5.90 -13.19 -5.80
C CYS A 170 6.93 -13.22 -6.93
N MET A 171 6.49 -12.96 -8.16
CA MET A 171 7.36 -12.85 -9.33
C MET A 171 8.13 -11.52 -9.40
N VAL A 172 7.76 -10.53 -8.57
CA VAL A 172 8.52 -9.28 -8.40
C VAL A 172 9.38 -9.39 -7.15
N GLU A 173 10.68 -9.53 -7.33
CA GLU A 173 11.63 -9.44 -6.23
C GLU A 173 12.05 -7.99 -6.01
N ILE A 174 12.15 -7.55 -4.75
CA ILE A 174 12.63 -6.21 -4.41
C ILE A 174 13.96 -6.33 -3.66
N MET A 175 15.03 -5.86 -4.30
CA MET A 175 16.38 -5.88 -3.77
C MET A 175 16.83 -4.47 -3.35
N GLU A 176 17.56 -4.40 -2.24
CA GLU A 176 18.05 -3.16 -1.67
C GLU A 176 19.58 -3.09 -1.79
N MET A 177 20.09 -1.99 -2.33
CA MET A 177 21.52 -1.73 -2.43
C MET A 177 21.87 -0.41 -1.75
N LYS A 178 22.86 -0.45 -0.85
CA LYS A 178 23.37 0.77 -0.24
C LYS A 178 24.15 1.59 -1.26
N HIS A 179 23.68 2.79 -1.54
CA HIS A 179 24.33 3.72 -2.47
C HIS A 179 24.16 5.16 -2.00
N LYS A 180 24.96 6.10 -2.51
CA LYS A 180 24.89 7.50 -2.03
C LYS A 180 23.63 8.25 -2.50
N SER A 181 22.97 7.79 -3.57
CA SER A 181 21.76 8.41 -4.13
C SER A 181 20.52 7.58 -3.83
N GLU A 182 19.38 8.25 -3.63
CA GLU A 182 18.04 7.66 -3.42
C GLU A 182 17.21 7.60 -4.70
N THR A 183 17.63 8.28 -5.76
CA THR A 183 16.86 8.44 -7.01
C THR A 183 16.96 7.27 -7.96
N ASP A 184 17.88 6.34 -7.71
CA ASP A 184 18.25 5.34 -8.70
C ASP A 184 17.53 4.02 -8.42
N ALA A 185 16.34 3.86 -9.00
CA ALA A 185 15.66 2.57 -9.09
C ALA A 185 15.85 1.98 -10.49
N SER A 186 16.20 0.70 -10.56
CA SER A 186 16.38 0.00 -11.83
C SER A 186 15.59 -1.29 -11.85
N LEU A 187 14.79 -1.47 -12.90
CA LEU A 187 14.13 -2.73 -13.20
C LEU A 187 15.08 -3.64 -13.97
N ILE A 188 15.30 -4.83 -13.43
CA ILE A 188 16.12 -5.87 -14.05
C ILE A 188 15.21 -7.02 -14.44
N ARG A 189 15.16 -7.31 -15.75
CA ARG A 189 14.40 -8.46 -16.29
C ARG A 189 15.20 -9.74 -16.07
N GLY A 190 15.15 -10.25 -14.85
CA GLY A 190 15.87 -11.42 -14.40
C GLY A 190 15.97 -11.43 -12.88
N LEU A 191 17.07 -11.99 -12.35
CA LEU A 191 17.30 -12.19 -10.93
C LEU A 191 18.55 -11.44 -10.47
N VAL A 192 18.48 -10.78 -9.31
CA VAL A 192 19.66 -10.21 -8.66
C VAL A 192 19.96 -10.99 -7.39
N LEU A 193 21.17 -11.55 -7.32
CA LEU A 193 21.65 -12.23 -6.12
C LEU A 193 22.45 -11.24 -5.27
N ASP A 194 22.29 -11.34 -3.95
CA ASP A 194 23.02 -10.58 -2.94
C ASP A 194 24.44 -11.13 -2.67
N HIS A 195 24.84 -12.15 -3.44
CA HIS A 195 26.16 -12.76 -3.41
C HIS A 195 26.83 -12.67 -4.77
N GLY A 196 28.16 -12.55 -4.74
CA GLY A 196 28.97 -12.41 -5.94
C GLY A 196 30.19 -13.30 -5.94
N ALA A 197 30.92 -13.26 -7.05
CA ALA A 197 32.15 -14.02 -7.23
C ALA A 197 33.14 -13.78 -6.08
N TRP A 198 33.51 -14.86 -5.38
CA TRP A 198 34.38 -14.80 -4.22
C TRP A 198 35.85 -14.61 -4.62
N HIS A 199 36.34 -15.48 -5.50
CA HIS A 199 37.72 -15.44 -5.97
C HIS A 199 37.92 -14.32 -7.01
N PRO A 200 39.01 -13.53 -6.96
CA PRO A 200 39.28 -12.49 -7.96
C PRO A 200 39.43 -13.05 -9.38
N ASP A 201 39.93 -14.29 -9.52
CA ASP A 201 40.08 -14.97 -10.82
C ASP A 201 38.78 -15.58 -11.35
N MET A 202 37.71 -15.60 -10.56
CA MET A 202 36.40 -15.97 -11.09
C MET A 202 35.94 -14.90 -12.09
N LYS A 203 35.36 -15.36 -13.20
CA LYS A 203 34.88 -14.48 -14.27
C LYS A 203 33.86 -13.49 -13.69
N LYS A 204 34.12 -12.20 -13.86
CA LYS A 204 33.20 -11.11 -13.45
C LYS A 204 31.99 -10.96 -14.39
N ARG A 205 32.11 -11.46 -15.61
CA ARG A 205 31.06 -11.47 -16.63
C ARG A 205 31.07 -12.82 -17.32
N VAL A 206 29.91 -13.45 -17.41
CA VAL A 206 29.70 -14.72 -18.09
C VAL A 206 28.57 -14.49 -19.09
N GLU A 207 28.84 -14.80 -20.35
CA GLU A 207 27.83 -14.81 -21.43
C GLU A 207 27.41 -16.27 -21.65
N ASP A 208 26.15 -16.50 -22.01
CA ASP A 208 25.54 -17.83 -22.16
C ASP A 208 25.75 -18.73 -20.92
N ALA A 209 25.42 -18.18 -19.76
CA ALA A 209 25.59 -18.85 -18.48
C ALA A 209 24.54 -19.95 -18.25
N TYR A 210 25.01 -21.16 -17.93
CA TYR A 210 24.17 -22.24 -17.39
C TYR A 210 24.25 -22.20 -15.86
N ILE A 211 23.09 -22.08 -15.21
CA ILE A 211 23.00 -21.90 -13.76
C ILE A 211 22.70 -23.25 -13.11
N LEU A 212 23.53 -23.64 -12.14
CA LEU A 212 23.27 -24.78 -11.26
C LEU A 212 22.66 -24.26 -9.96
N THR A 213 21.45 -24.70 -9.63
CA THR A 213 20.81 -24.41 -8.34
C THR A 213 21.08 -25.55 -7.37
N CYS A 214 21.73 -25.24 -6.24
CA CYS A 214 22.00 -26.20 -5.17
C CYS A 214 21.39 -25.69 -3.86
N ASN A 215 20.75 -26.59 -3.11
CA ASN A 215 20.22 -26.29 -1.76
C ASN A 215 21.27 -26.48 -0.65
N VAL A 216 22.45 -27.00 -0.97
CA VAL A 216 23.55 -27.19 -0.03
C VAL A 216 24.34 -25.90 0.07
N SER A 217 24.41 -25.34 1.28
CA SER A 217 25.23 -24.15 1.56
C SER A 217 26.71 -24.48 1.42
N LEU A 218 27.35 -23.93 0.39
CA LEU A 218 28.79 -24.00 0.16
C LEU A 218 29.50 -22.72 0.59
N GLU A 219 28.96 -22.05 1.61
CA GLU A 219 29.41 -20.74 2.05
C GLU A 219 30.35 -20.83 3.25
N TYR A 220 31.48 -20.12 3.17
CA TYR A 220 32.39 -19.90 4.30
C TYR A 220 32.41 -18.42 4.76
N GLY A 221 31.59 -17.53 4.15
CA GLY A 221 31.47 -16.13 4.55
C GLY A 221 30.54 -15.30 3.65
N LYS A 222 30.12 -14.13 4.14
CA LYS A 222 29.23 -13.21 3.42
C LYS A 222 30.03 -12.20 2.57
N THR A 223 29.62 -11.99 1.32
CA THR A 223 30.22 -10.97 0.43
C THR A 223 29.23 -9.84 0.17
N GLU A 224 29.70 -8.60 0.13
CA GLU A 224 28.89 -7.43 -0.27
C GLU A 224 28.92 -7.21 -1.81
N LYS A 225 28.84 -8.28 -2.59
CA LYS A 225 28.83 -8.22 -4.06
C LYS A 225 27.50 -8.73 -4.57
N PHE A 226 26.96 -8.08 -5.58
CA PHE A 226 25.73 -8.49 -6.25
C PHE A 226 26.05 -9.20 -7.56
N THR A 227 25.29 -10.24 -7.90
CA THR A 227 25.33 -10.89 -9.22
C THR A 227 24.04 -10.61 -9.96
N PHE A 228 24.18 -10.12 -11.19
CA PHE A 228 23.05 -9.79 -12.06
C PHE A 228 22.87 -10.91 -13.08
N ILE A 229 21.70 -11.54 -13.06
CA ILE A 229 21.29 -12.52 -14.06
C ILE A 229 20.26 -11.82 -14.94
N GLU A 230 20.63 -11.52 -16.17
CA GLU A 230 19.80 -10.77 -17.13
C GLU A 230 19.59 -11.59 -18.41
N LYS A 231 18.58 -11.21 -19.20
CA LYS A 231 18.30 -11.79 -20.53
C LYS A 231 18.04 -13.30 -20.51
N CYS A 232 17.28 -13.76 -19.52
CA CYS A 232 16.79 -15.14 -19.50
C CYS A 232 15.85 -15.40 -20.70
N ASN A 233 15.84 -16.62 -21.23
CA ASN A 233 14.97 -17.00 -22.35
C ASN A 233 13.47 -16.86 -22.02
N ASN A 234 13.09 -17.07 -20.76
CA ASN A 234 11.74 -16.85 -20.25
C ASN A 234 11.80 -16.26 -18.84
N PRO A 235 11.95 -14.93 -18.70
CA PRO A 235 12.00 -14.29 -17.40
C PRO A 235 10.57 -14.22 -16.82
N CYS A 236 10.17 -15.27 -16.11
CA CYS A 236 8.95 -15.22 -15.29
C CYS A 236 9.12 -14.31 -14.06
N LEU A 237 10.37 -14.04 -13.68
CA LEU A 237 10.76 -13.23 -12.52
C LEU A 237 11.41 -11.93 -12.98
N VAL A 238 11.09 -10.84 -12.29
CA VAL A 238 11.77 -9.56 -12.42
C VAL A 238 12.26 -9.09 -11.06
N THR A 239 13.41 -8.44 -11.03
CA THR A 239 13.95 -7.84 -9.81
C THR A 239 13.95 -6.32 -9.92
N LEU A 240 13.28 -5.66 -8.99
CA LEU A 240 13.35 -4.22 -8.74
C LEU A 240 14.50 -3.94 -7.78
N LEU A 241 15.58 -3.38 -8.30
CA LEU A 241 16.72 -2.95 -7.49
C LEU A 241 16.53 -1.49 -7.07
N ILE A 242 16.44 -1.26 -5.76
CA ILE A 242 16.35 0.06 -5.14
C ILE A 242 17.72 0.43 -4.58
N LYS A 243 18.21 1.62 -4.90
CA LYS A 243 19.43 2.18 -4.32
C LYS A 243 19.11 3.31 -3.35
N GLY A 244 19.81 3.34 -2.22
CA GLY A 244 19.60 4.37 -1.20
C GLY A 244 20.71 4.40 -0.14
N PRO A 245 20.95 5.56 0.51
CA PRO A 245 22.03 5.78 1.47
C PRO A 245 21.68 5.24 2.85
N ASN A 246 20.41 5.33 3.24
CA ASN A 246 19.95 4.98 4.57
C ASN A 246 19.03 3.76 4.51
N LYS A 247 19.14 2.89 5.51
CA LYS A 247 18.27 1.71 5.61
C LYS A 247 16.80 2.10 5.74
N HIS A 248 16.50 3.14 6.53
CA HIS A 248 15.11 3.57 6.77
C HIS A 248 14.45 4.14 5.50
N THR A 249 15.21 4.85 4.65
CA THR A 249 14.67 5.35 3.38
C THR A 249 14.48 4.21 2.39
N LEU A 250 15.41 3.25 2.32
CA LEU A 250 15.25 2.01 1.55
C LEU A 250 14.02 1.20 1.96
N THR A 251 13.78 1.02 3.25
CA THR A 251 12.59 0.31 3.75
C THR A 251 11.30 1.04 3.36
N GLN A 252 11.26 2.36 3.49
CA GLN A 252 10.11 3.16 3.09
C GLN A 252 9.82 3.06 1.58
N ILE A 253 10.86 3.12 0.75
CA ILE A 253 10.71 2.98 -0.71
C ILE A 253 10.24 1.57 -1.06
N LYS A 254 10.77 0.55 -0.39
CA LYS A 254 10.35 -0.85 -0.58
C LYS A 254 8.88 -1.06 -0.24
N ASP A 255 8.44 -0.54 0.90
CA ASP A 255 7.03 -0.59 1.28
C ASP A 255 6.18 0.14 0.21
N ALA A 256 6.57 1.35 -0.19
CA ALA A 256 5.88 2.10 -1.25
C ALA A 256 5.76 1.33 -2.57
N ILE A 257 6.82 0.64 -3.01
CA ILE A 257 6.79 -0.19 -4.22
C ILE A 257 5.83 -1.36 -4.05
N ARG A 258 5.84 -2.06 -2.91
CA ARG A 258 4.92 -3.20 -2.66
C ARG A 258 3.46 -2.77 -2.77
N ASP A 259 3.13 -1.61 -2.23
CA ASP A 259 1.76 -1.12 -2.23
C ASP A 259 1.36 -0.57 -3.60
N GLY A 260 2.29 0.09 -4.30
CA GLY A 260 2.09 0.45 -5.71
C GLY A 260 1.85 -0.77 -6.59
N LEU A 261 2.61 -1.86 -6.39
CA LEU A 261 2.42 -3.12 -7.11
C LEU A 261 1.03 -3.74 -6.84
N ARG A 262 0.59 -3.73 -5.58
CA ARG A 262 -0.75 -4.21 -5.18
C ARG A 262 -1.86 -3.34 -5.79
N ALA A 263 -1.72 -2.01 -5.75
CA ALA A 263 -2.70 -1.09 -6.32
C ALA A 263 -2.87 -1.28 -7.83
N VAL A 264 -1.77 -1.42 -8.57
CA VAL A 264 -1.79 -1.67 -10.02
C VAL A 264 -2.36 -3.05 -10.33
N LYS A 265 -2.02 -4.08 -9.54
CA LYS A 265 -2.63 -5.41 -9.66
C LYS A 265 -4.15 -5.31 -9.53
N ASN A 266 -4.64 -4.65 -8.49
CA ASN A 266 -6.09 -4.53 -8.23
C ASN A 266 -6.79 -3.78 -9.37
N ALA A 267 -6.18 -2.74 -9.94
CA ALA A 267 -6.72 -2.07 -11.10
C ALA A 267 -6.86 -2.99 -12.33
N ILE A 268 -5.92 -3.93 -12.51
CA ILE A 268 -5.99 -4.93 -13.59
C ILE A 268 -7.07 -5.98 -13.31
N ASP A 269 -7.16 -6.46 -12.06
CA ASP A 269 -8.13 -7.48 -11.66
C ASP A 269 -9.58 -6.95 -11.70
N ASP A 270 -9.80 -5.70 -11.29
CA ASP A 270 -11.12 -5.07 -11.23
C ASP A 270 -11.61 -4.58 -12.61
N GLY A 271 -10.70 -4.17 -13.51
CA GLY A 271 -11.03 -3.61 -14.82
C GLY A 271 -11.81 -2.28 -14.77
N CYS A 272 -11.90 -1.67 -13.58
CA CYS A 272 -12.48 -0.36 -13.39
C CYS A 272 -11.67 0.46 -12.40
N VAL A 273 -11.63 1.77 -12.63
CA VAL A 273 -10.95 2.73 -11.77
C VAL A 273 -11.91 3.85 -11.37
N VAL A 274 -11.68 4.45 -10.21
CA VAL A 274 -12.48 5.58 -9.72
C VAL A 274 -11.59 6.81 -9.56
N PRO A 275 -12.13 8.02 -9.81
CA PRO A 275 -11.38 9.24 -9.55
C PRO A 275 -11.12 9.39 -8.04
N GLY A 276 -9.85 9.63 -7.68
CA GLY A 276 -9.44 9.77 -6.28
C GLY A 276 -9.62 11.19 -5.71
N ALA A 277 -8.78 11.52 -4.73
CA ALA A 277 -8.66 12.85 -4.11
C ALA A 277 -9.95 13.41 -3.46
N GLY A 278 -10.84 12.55 -2.97
CA GLY A 278 -12.06 12.97 -2.29
C GLY A 278 -13.26 13.18 -3.22
N ALA A 279 -13.10 13.00 -4.53
CA ALA A 279 -14.17 13.28 -5.50
C ALA A 279 -15.37 12.34 -5.32
N VAL A 280 -15.10 11.06 -5.12
CA VAL A 280 -16.13 10.04 -4.90
C VAL A 280 -16.84 10.26 -3.58
N GLU A 281 -16.10 10.61 -2.52
CA GLU A 281 -16.65 10.86 -1.20
C GLU A 281 -17.65 12.03 -1.21
N VAL A 282 -17.32 13.14 -1.89
CA VAL A 282 -18.22 14.28 -2.04
C VAL A 282 -19.47 13.89 -2.84
N ALA A 283 -19.29 13.16 -3.93
CA ALA A 283 -20.40 12.72 -4.78
C ALA A 283 -21.35 11.74 -4.05
N VAL A 284 -20.80 10.81 -3.27
CA VAL A 284 -21.56 9.88 -2.42
C VAL A 284 -22.38 10.65 -1.38
N VAL A 285 -21.77 11.63 -0.71
CA VAL A 285 -22.48 12.46 0.28
C VAL A 285 -23.64 13.20 -0.36
N GLU A 286 -23.45 13.80 -1.54
CA GLU A 286 -24.53 14.48 -2.26
C GLU A 286 -25.67 13.52 -2.63
N ALA A 287 -25.33 12.32 -3.11
CA ALA A 287 -26.30 11.29 -3.45
C ALA A 287 -27.09 10.81 -2.22
N LEU A 288 -26.42 10.62 -1.09
CA LEU A 288 -27.05 10.21 0.18
C LEU A 288 -27.95 11.31 0.76
N ILE A 289 -27.57 12.58 0.65
CA ILE A 289 -28.41 13.71 1.07
C ILE A 289 -29.70 13.76 0.25
N LYS A 290 -29.61 13.55 -1.08
CA LYS A 290 -30.80 13.45 -1.95
C LYS A 290 -31.67 12.23 -1.64
N TYR A 291 -31.05 11.14 -1.15
CA TYR A 291 -31.74 9.91 -0.76
C TYR A 291 -32.41 10.02 0.63
N LYS A 292 -31.90 10.86 1.53
CA LYS A 292 -32.43 11.09 2.89
C LYS A 292 -33.97 11.16 3.00
N PRO A 293 -34.71 11.94 2.19
CA PRO A 293 -36.17 12.04 2.31
C PRO A 293 -36.92 10.73 1.98
N SER A 294 -36.30 9.80 1.26
CA SER A 294 -36.93 8.51 0.91
C SER A 294 -36.82 7.46 2.02
N VAL A 295 -35.89 7.65 2.96
CA VAL A 295 -35.67 6.75 4.09
C VAL A 295 -36.55 7.20 5.24
N LYS A 296 -37.41 6.30 5.74
CA LYS A 296 -38.19 6.57 6.96
C LYS A 296 -37.23 6.65 8.15
N GLY A 297 -37.04 7.85 8.69
CA GLY A 297 -36.47 8.03 10.01
C GLY A 297 -37.39 7.34 11.03
N ARG A 298 -36.86 6.41 11.82
CA ARG A 298 -37.49 5.99 13.07
C ARG A 298 -36.94 6.88 14.20
N ALA A 299 -37.24 8.17 14.11
CA ALA A 299 -37.17 9.20 15.15
C ALA A 299 -37.28 10.57 14.45
#